data_AF-A0A3A3GN13-F1
#
_entry.id   AF-A0A3A3GN13-F1
#
_cell.length_a   1.000
_cell.length_b   1.000
_cell.length_c   1.000
_cell.angle_alpha   90.00
_cell.angle_beta   90.00
_cell.angle_gamma   90.00
#
_symmetry.space_group_name_H-M   'P 1'
#
loop_
_entity.id
_entity.type
_entity.pdbx_description
1 polymer ?
#
loop_
_entity_poly.entity_id
_entity_poly.type
_entity_poly.pdbx_seq_one_letter_code
_entity_poly.pdbx_strand_id
1 'polypeptide(L)'
;MNEALTSSKRDDWGTPEWLYDQLHEAFGFTIDVCANAENHKHPNYFDTEKNGLTQDWTGVCWMNPPYGRAVSRWMRKAVEEAHKGVTVVGLVAARTDTIWFQDNALLGRIYYLKGRLKFEGAADGAPFPSAIVVWYPGCSLRGSYYVPATPAGISQICMDHRYTAQSMGGYIAQA
;
A
#
# COMPACT_ATOMS: atom_id res chain seq x y z
N MET A 1 29.27 -5.12 17.34
CA MET A 1 28.18 -4.69 16.42
C MET A 1 26.94 -4.45 17.28
N ASN A 2 26.36 -3.26 17.20
CA ASN A 2 25.18 -2.89 17.99
C ASN A 2 23.91 -3.55 17.41
N GLU A 3 23.29 -4.44 18.18
CA GLU A 3 22.05 -5.18 17.86
C GLU A 3 20.76 -4.34 17.92
N ALA A 4 20.83 -3.01 17.81
CA ALA A 4 19.73 -2.12 18.22
C ALA A 4 18.99 -1.37 17.10
N LEU A 5 19.05 -1.80 15.82
CA LEU A 5 18.41 -1.04 14.72
C LEU A 5 17.47 -1.81 13.77
N THR A 6 17.14 -3.07 14.04
CA THR A 6 16.32 -3.86 13.09
C THR A 6 15.25 -4.77 13.67
N SER A 7 15.00 -4.77 14.99
CA SER A 7 13.83 -5.49 15.54
C SER A 7 12.84 -4.52 16.17
N SER A 8 11.79 -4.19 15.42
CA SER A 8 10.53 -3.84 16.06
C SER A 8 9.97 -5.10 16.71
N LYS A 9 9.51 -5.01 17.98
CA LYS A 9 8.83 -6.12 18.66
C LYS A 9 7.46 -6.46 18.07
N ARG A 10 6.96 -5.58 17.18
CA ARG A 10 5.66 -5.67 16.53
C ARG A 10 5.83 -5.20 15.09
N ASP A 11 5.49 -6.06 14.13
CA ASP A 11 5.69 -5.80 12.69
C ASP A 11 4.35 -5.53 11.97
N ASP A 12 3.21 -5.66 12.65
CA ASP A 12 1.83 -5.60 12.15
C ASP A 12 1.08 -4.33 12.62
N TRP A 13 1.69 -3.15 12.42
CA TRP A 13 1.15 -1.87 12.87
C TRP A 13 -0.19 -1.49 12.20
N GLY A 14 -1.15 -1.03 13.01
CA GLY A 14 -2.42 -0.46 12.53
C GLY A 14 -2.21 0.86 11.79
N THR A 15 -2.82 0.99 10.60
CA THR A 15 -2.78 2.21 9.80
C THR A 15 -3.59 3.33 10.47
N PRO A 16 -3.17 4.61 10.48
CA PRO A 16 -4.01 5.67 11.01
C PRO A 16 -5.34 5.78 10.25
N GLU A 17 -6.47 5.82 10.97
CA GLU A 17 -7.82 5.85 10.37
C GLU A 17 -7.98 6.93 9.29
N TRP A 18 -7.54 8.16 9.58
CA TRP A 18 -7.64 9.29 8.64
C TRP A 18 -6.94 9.04 7.29
N LEU A 19 -5.88 8.23 7.27
CA LEU A 19 -5.13 7.89 6.06
C LEU A 19 -5.89 6.83 5.27
N TYR A 20 -6.39 5.81 5.95
CA TYR A 20 -7.19 4.76 5.34
C TYR A 20 -8.47 5.33 4.73
N ASP A 21 -9.25 6.11 5.50
CA ASP A 21 -10.55 6.64 5.09
C ASP A 21 -10.46 7.49 3.82
N GLN A 22 -9.48 8.41 3.75
CA GLN A 22 -9.30 9.27 2.58
C GLN A 22 -8.91 8.47 1.33
N LEU A 23 -8.07 7.45 1.49
CA LEU A 23 -7.71 6.58 0.37
C LEU A 23 -8.91 5.70 -0.01
N HIS A 24 -9.65 5.17 0.95
CA HIS A 24 -10.84 4.36 0.71
C HIS A 24 -11.92 5.15 -0.04
N GLU A 25 -12.17 6.41 0.34
CA GLU A 25 -13.11 7.30 -0.33
C GLU A 25 -12.78 7.48 -1.82
N ALA A 26 -11.47 7.55 -2.16
CA ALA A 26 -11.03 7.75 -3.52
C ALA A 26 -10.94 6.46 -4.35
N PHE A 27 -10.45 5.38 -3.75
CA PHE A 27 -10.14 4.12 -4.44
C PHE A 27 -11.26 3.08 -4.33
N GLY A 28 -12.15 3.17 -3.34
CA GLY A 28 -13.22 2.20 -3.10
C GLY A 28 -12.69 0.82 -2.71
N PHE A 29 -11.89 0.72 -1.64
CA PHE A 29 -11.35 -0.58 -1.21
C PHE A 29 -12.45 -1.59 -0.94
N THR A 30 -12.19 -2.83 -1.30
CA THR A 30 -13.13 -3.95 -1.17
C THR A 30 -12.69 -4.97 -0.14
N ILE A 31 -11.39 -4.96 0.19
CA ILE A 31 -10.75 -5.89 1.11
C ILE A 31 -9.45 -5.32 1.68
N ASP A 32 -9.16 -5.66 2.94
CA ASP A 32 -7.83 -5.54 3.55
C ASP A 32 -7.11 -6.90 3.46
N VAL A 33 -6.09 -6.98 2.62
CA VAL A 33 -5.45 -8.27 2.29
C VAL A 33 -4.39 -8.69 3.31
N CYS A 34 -4.01 -7.78 4.21
CA CYS A 34 -2.96 -8.03 5.18
C CYS A 34 -3.31 -7.46 6.55
N ALA A 35 -4.18 -8.16 7.26
CA ALA A 35 -4.67 -7.75 8.56
C ALA A 35 -4.75 -8.90 9.56
N ASN A 36 -5.18 -8.56 10.76
CA ASN A 36 -5.67 -9.47 11.80
C ASN A 36 -6.93 -8.86 12.42
N ALA A 37 -7.49 -9.54 13.43
CA ALA A 37 -8.72 -9.12 14.10
C ALA A 37 -8.59 -7.77 14.83
N GLU A 38 -7.37 -7.29 15.12
CA GLU A 38 -7.13 -6.05 15.85
C GLU A 38 -6.80 -4.85 14.96
N ASN A 39 -6.20 -5.08 13.79
CA ASN A 39 -5.64 -4.00 12.95
C ASN A 39 -6.30 -3.85 11.57
N HIS A 40 -7.30 -4.67 11.26
CA HIS A 40 -8.00 -4.61 9.97
C HIS A 40 -8.61 -3.22 9.75
N LYS A 41 -8.57 -2.76 8.49
CA LYS A 41 -9.19 -1.48 8.09
C LYS A 41 -10.43 -1.62 7.26
N HIS A 42 -10.74 -2.84 6.82
CA HIS A 42 -11.95 -3.11 6.06
C HIS A 42 -12.75 -4.25 6.72
N PRO A 43 -14.09 -4.25 6.65
CA PRO A 43 -14.91 -5.35 7.17
C PRO A 43 -14.59 -6.70 6.52
N ASN A 44 -14.26 -6.69 5.23
CA ASN A 44 -13.70 -7.85 4.54
C ASN A 44 -12.18 -7.81 4.68
N TYR A 45 -11.60 -8.83 5.31
CA TYR A 45 -10.15 -8.93 5.44
C TYR A 45 -9.67 -10.38 5.51
N PHE A 46 -8.40 -10.58 5.13
CA PHE A 46 -7.69 -11.82 5.39
C PHE A 46 -6.92 -11.68 6.69
N ASP A 47 -7.37 -12.44 7.70
CA ASP A 47 -6.63 -12.62 8.95
C ASP A 47 -5.41 -13.53 8.75
N THR A 48 -4.64 -13.68 9.82
CA THR A 48 -3.44 -14.52 9.85
C THR A 48 -3.71 -15.99 9.55
N GLU A 49 -4.90 -16.50 9.86
CA GLU A 49 -5.27 -17.91 9.63
C GLU A 49 -5.61 -18.15 8.15
N LYS A 50 -6.36 -17.22 7.54
CA LYS A 50 -6.68 -17.24 6.10
C LYS A 50 -5.46 -17.01 5.24
N ASN A 51 -4.44 -16.32 5.75
CA ASN A 51 -3.19 -16.03 5.06
C ASN A 51 -3.42 -15.36 3.68
N GLY A 52 -3.46 -14.03 3.65
CA GLY A 52 -3.74 -13.27 2.43
C GLY A 52 -2.79 -13.56 1.24
N LEU A 53 -1.60 -14.12 1.46
CA LEU A 53 -0.69 -14.51 0.37
C LEU A 53 -1.20 -15.72 -0.43
N THR A 54 -2.03 -16.58 0.16
CA THR A 54 -2.57 -17.78 -0.50
C THR A 54 -3.97 -17.60 -1.05
N GLN A 55 -4.56 -16.41 -0.89
CA GLN A 55 -5.90 -16.10 -1.34
C GLN A 55 -5.87 -15.45 -2.73
N ASP A 56 -6.98 -15.59 -3.46
CA ASP A 56 -7.22 -14.81 -4.67
C ASP A 56 -7.63 -13.39 -4.28
N TRP A 57 -7.01 -12.39 -4.90
CA TRP A 57 -7.34 -10.99 -4.68
C TRP A 57 -8.28 -10.52 -5.79
N THR A 58 -9.30 -9.75 -5.43
CA THR A 58 -10.28 -9.23 -6.38
C THR A 58 -10.64 -7.79 -6.03
N GLY A 59 -11.13 -7.03 -7.02
CA GLY A 59 -11.53 -5.64 -6.83
C GLY A 59 -10.36 -4.70 -6.54
N VAL A 60 -10.52 -3.88 -5.51
CA VAL A 60 -9.51 -2.91 -5.05
C VAL A 60 -9.04 -3.30 -3.65
N CYS A 61 -7.76 -3.62 -3.53
CA CYS A 61 -7.17 -4.19 -2.32
C CYS A 61 -6.36 -3.13 -1.55
N TRP A 62 -6.63 -3.00 -0.26
CA TRP A 62 -5.74 -2.31 0.68
C TRP A 62 -4.69 -3.28 1.21
N MET A 63 -3.42 -2.87 1.22
CA MET A 63 -2.30 -3.70 1.66
C MET A 63 -1.35 -2.92 2.58
N ASN A 64 -1.31 -3.25 3.87
CA ASN A 64 -0.29 -2.77 4.81
C ASN A 64 0.47 -4.00 5.35
N PRO A 65 1.49 -4.52 4.62
CA PRO A 65 2.11 -5.80 4.94
C PRO A 65 2.91 -5.72 6.25
N PRO A 66 3.09 -6.84 6.98
CA PRO A 66 4.00 -6.88 8.10
C PRO A 66 5.39 -6.48 7.63
N TYR A 67 6.00 -5.55 8.35
CA TYR A 67 7.33 -5.05 8.04
C TYR A 67 8.39 -6.15 8.28
N GLY A 68 9.51 -6.09 7.56
CA GLY A 68 10.59 -7.08 7.69
C GLY A 68 10.61 -8.11 6.56
N ARG A 69 10.91 -9.37 6.88
CA ARG A 69 11.29 -10.38 5.85
C ARG A 69 10.14 -10.76 4.91
N ALA A 70 8.89 -10.65 5.36
CA ALA A 70 7.74 -11.07 4.58
C ALA A 70 7.35 -10.07 3.49
N VAL A 71 7.77 -8.80 3.59
CA VAL A 71 7.35 -7.72 2.67
C VAL A 71 7.58 -8.08 1.20
N SER A 72 8.70 -8.74 0.88
CA SER A 72 9.04 -9.13 -0.50
C SER A 72 7.96 -10.00 -1.16
N ARG A 73 7.33 -10.91 -0.41
CA ARG A 73 6.27 -11.78 -0.93
C ARG A 73 4.98 -11.02 -1.22
N TRP A 74 4.61 -10.09 -0.34
CA TRP A 74 3.44 -9.24 -0.52
C TRP A 74 3.57 -8.32 -1.72
N MET A 75 4.75 -7.72 -1.88
CA MET A 75 5.04 -6.82 -3.00
C MET A 75 5.00 -7.55 -4.34
N ARG A 76 5.55 -8.76 -4.40
CA ARG A 76 5.45 -9.61 -5.59
C ARG A 76 4.01 -9.97 -5.91
N LYS A 77 3.25 -10.40 -4.90
CA LYS A 77 1.83 -10.74 -5.09
C LYS A 77 1.02 -9.54 -5.57
N ALA A 78 1.27 -8.33 -5.04
CA ALA A 78 0.60 -7.12 -5.50
C ALA A 78 0.78 -6.89 -7.01
N VAL A 79 1.99 -7.10 -7.53
CA VAL A 79 2.27 -7.01 -8.99
C VAL A 79 1.57 -8.13 -9.76
N GLU A 80 1.63 -9.37 -9.28
CA GLU A 80 0.99 -10.53 -9.92
C GLU A 80 -0.53 -10.34 -10.02
N GLU A 81 -1.19 -9.92 -8.94
CA GLU A 81 -2.63 -9.67 -8.90
C GLU A 81 -2.99 -8.45 -9.77
N ALA A 82 -2.14 -7.41 -9.83
CA ALA A 82 -2.35 -6.30 -10.74
C ALA A 82 -2.32 -6.71 -12.22
N HIS A 83 -1.47 -7.67 -12.59
CA HIS A 83 -1.51 -8.26 -13.94
C HIS A 83 -2.78 -9.07 -14.23
N LYS A 84 -3.45 -9.58 -13.18
CA LYS A 84 -4.75 -10.26 -13.29
C LYS A 84 -5.94 -9.29 -13.29
N GLY A 85 -5.71 -7.98 -13.22
CA GLY A 85 -6.76 -6.96 -13.27
C GLY A 85 -7.18 -6.40 -11.91
N VAL A 86 -6.44 -6.68 -10.84
CA VAL A 86 -6.69 -6.13 -9.50
C VAL A 86 -6.04 -4.76 -9.36
N THR A 87 -6.66 -3.85 -8.62
CA THR A 87 -5.96 -2.63 -8.15
C THR A 87 -5.46 -2.87 -6.73
N VAL A 88 -4.17 -2.63 -6.47
CA VAL A 88 -3.60 -2.77 -5.12
C VAL A 88 -3.04 -1.43 -4.66
N VAL A 89 -3.42 -0.99 -3.48
CA VAL A 89 -2.87 0.19 -2.80
C VAL A 89 -2.13 -0.25 -1.56
N GLY A 90 -0.80 -0.09 -1.58
CA GLY A 90 0.11 -0.55 -0.54
C GLY A 90 0.70 0.58 0.29
N LEU A 91 0.66 0.47 1.61
CA LEU A 91 1.47 1.30 2.53
C LEU A 91 2.74 0.52 2.92
N VAL A 92 3.91 1.03 2.53
CA VAL A 92 5.19 0.34 2.75
C VAL A 92 6.29 1.29 3.21
N ALA A 93 7.39 0.74 3.73
CA ALA A 93 8.58 1.52 4.02
C ALA A 93 9.25 1.97 2.70
N ALA A 94 9.63 3.24 2.58
CA ALA A 94 10.33 3.75 1.40
C ALA A 94 11.83 3.35 1.42
N ARG A 95 12.09 2.05 1.24
CA ARG A 95 13.44 1.45 1.22
C ARG A 95 13.91 1.24 -0.21
N THR A 96 14.22 2.35 -0.87
CA THR A 96 14.56 2.38 -2.30
C THR A 96 15.77 1.53 -2.66
N ASP A 97 16.64 1.19 -1.72
CA ASP A 97 17.83 0.36 -1.90
C ASP A 97 17.55 -1.16 -1.89
N THR A 98 16.37 -1.59 -1.44
CA THR A 98 16.06 -3.02 -1.28
C THR A 98 15.57 -3.66 -2.58
N ILE A 99 15.89 -4.95 -2.77
CA ILE A 99 15.50 -5.74 -3.95
C ILE A 99 13.99 -5.69 -4.17
N TRP A 100 13.18 -5.90 -3.13
CA TRP A 100 11.73 -5.91 -3.28
C TRP A 100 11.18 -4.56 -3.75
N PHE A 101 11.82 -3.45 -3.36
CA PHE A 101 11.40 -2.11 -3.78
C PHE A 101 11.74 -1.90 -5.25
N GLN A 102 12.98 -2.21 -5.64
CA GLN A 102 13.46 -2.10 -7.02
C GLN A 102 12.65 -2.97 -7.98
N ASP A 103 12.42 -4.23 -7.62
CA ASP A 103 11.80 -5.21 -8.52
C ASP A 103 10.27 -5.08 -8.58
N ASN A 104 9.62 -4.57 -7.51
CA ASN A 104 8.15 -4.62 -7.41
C ASN A 104 7.51 -3.25 -7.13
N ALA A 105 8.08 -2.43 -6.24
CA ALA A 105 7.50 -1.12 -5.95
C ALA A 105 7.61 -0.17 -7.14
N LEU A 106 8.74 -0.18 -7.86
CA LEU A 106 8.96 0.64 -9.06
C LEU A 106 8.06 0.29 -10.24
N LEU A 107 7.37 -0.86 -10.20
CA LEU A 107 6.36 -1.22 -11.20
C LEU A 107 5.00 -0.56 -10.93
N GLY A 108 4.80 -0.01 -9.74
CA GLY A 108 3.63 0.78 -9.39
C GLY A 108 3.90 2.29 -9.47
N ARG A 109 2.84 3.06 -9.23
CA ARG A 109 2.93 4.50 -8.99
C ARG A 109 3.24 4.75 -7.53
N ILE A 110 4.32 5.47 -7.24
CA ILE A 110 4.82 5.67 -5.88
C ILE A 110 4.56 7.11 -5.41
N TYR A 111 4.07 7.25 -4.19
CA TYR A 111 3.93 8.50 -3.47
C TYR A 111 4.73 8.43 -2.16
N TYR A 112 5.89 9.07 -2.14
CA TYR A 112 6.72 9.19 -0.94
C TYR A 112 6.07 10.16 0.05
N LEU A 113 5.80 9.67 1.26
CA LEU A 113 5.19 10.47 2.32
C LEU A 113 6.27 11.32 3.01
N LYS A 114 6.16 12.65 2.91
CA LYS A 114 7.04 13.59 3.60
C LYS A 114 6.67 13.66 5.08
N GLY A 115 7.62 13.28 5.93
CA GLY A 115 7.46 13.18 7.38
C GLY A 115 7.59 11.74 7.88
N ARG A 116 7.35 11.51 9.17
CA ARG A 116 7.23 10.16 9.74
C ARG A 116 5.77 9.89 10.06
N LEU A 117 5.19 8.92 9.36
CA LEU A 117 3.82 8.48 9.64
C LEU A 117 3.78 7.90 11.06
N LYS A 118 2.83 8.37 11.87
CA LYS A 118 2.59 7.83 13.21
C LYS A 118 1.50 6.78 13.11
N PHE A 119 1.86 5.50 13.24
CA PHE A 119 0.92 4.37 13.23
C PHE A 119 0.07 4.33 14.51
N GLU A 120 -1.04 3.59 14.47
CA GLU A 120 -1.91 3.43 15.62
C GLU A 120 -1.18 2.74 16.78
N GLY A 121 -1.37 3.26 17.99
CA GLY A 121 -0.69 2.79 19.19
C GLY A 121 0.81 3.13 19.27
N ALA A 122 1.41 3.74 18.25
CA ALA A 122 2.80 4.19 18.31
C ALA A 122 2.93 5.49 19.14
N ALA A 123 3.98 5.60 19.95
CA ALA A 123 4.29 6.83 20.67
C ALA A 123 4.79 7.94 19.73
N ASP A 124 5.68 7.55 18.81
CA ASP A 124 6.37 8.42 17.86
C ASP A 124 6.07 8.03 16.41
N GLY A 125 6.50 8.88 15.47
CA GLY A 125 6.49 8.54 14.06
C GLY A 125 7.40 7.34 13.74
N ALA A 126 7.07 6.59 12.69
CA ALA A 126 7.83 5.43 12.26
C ALA A 126 9.33 5.75 12.10
N PRO A 127 10.23 4.84 12.50
CA PRO A 127 11.67 5.07 12.38
C PRO A 127 12.18 5.00 10.92
N PHE A 128 11.29 4.75 9.97
CA PHE A 128 11.57 4.68 8.54
C PHE A 128 10.65 5.62 7.75
N PRO A 129 11.07 6.09 6.55
CA PRO A 129 10.18 6.78 5.63
C PRO A 129 9.10 5.82 5.12
N SER A 130 7.93 6.35 4.78
CA SER A 130 6.80 5.57 4.26
C SER A 130 6.44 6.02 2.85
N ALA A 131 5.87 5.12 2.06
CA ALA A 131 5.34 5.40 0.74
C ALA A 131 3.99 4.70 0.56
N ILE A 132 3.09 5.34 -0.18
CA ILE A 132 1.95 4.68 -0.81
C ILE A 132 2.40 4.22 -2.20
N VAL A 133 2.15 2.96 -2.53
CA VAL A 133 2.40 2.41 -3.87
C VAL A 133 1.09 1.92 -4.42
N VAL A 134 0.78 2.31 -5.65
CA VAL A 134 -0.44 1.91 -6.35
C VAL A 134 -0.07 1.07 -7.56
N TRP A 135 -0.49 -0.19 -7.57
CA TRP A 135 -0.42 -1.07 -8.73
C TRP A 135 -1.79 -1.12 -9.40
N TYR A 136 -1.85 -0.59 -10.61
CA TYR A 136 -3.06 -0.60 -11.44
C TYR A 136 -3.11 -1.84 -12.34
N PRO A 137 -4.32 -2.25 -12.80
CA PRO A 137 -4.48 -3.29 -13.80
C PRO A 137 -3.54 -3.13 -14.99
N GLY A 138 -2.82 -4.19 -15.34
CA GLY A 138 -1.88 -4.19 -16.48
C GLY A 138 -0.58 -3.40 -16.27
N CYS A 139 -0.33 -2.90 -15.05
CA CYS A 139 0.93 -2.35 -14.52
C CYS A 139 1.94 -1.79 -15.54
N SER A 140 1.56 -0.74 -16.27
CA SER A 140 2.44 0.00 -17.20
C SER A 140 2.70 1.45 -16.74
N LEU A 141 2.01 1.92 -15.70
CA LEU A 141 2.11 3.29 -15.19
C LEU A 141 3.25 3.42 -14.17
N ARG A 142 4.42 3.84 -14.64
CA ARG A 142 5.58 4.18 -13.79
C ARG A 142 5.55 5.66 -13.41
N GLY A 143 5.86 5.97 -12.16
CA GLY A 143 5.97 7.35 -11.70
C GLY A 143 6.25 7.43 -10.19
N SER A 144 6.94 8.48 -9.78
CA SER A 144 7.28 8.72 -8.37
C SER A 144 7.03 10.18 -8.02
N TYR A 145 6.30 10.41 -6.93
CA TYR A 145 5.85 11.71 -6.47
C TYR A 145 6.14 11.87 -4.98
N TYR A 146 6.33 13.10 -4.51
CA TYR A 146 6.47 13.41 -3.08
C TYR A 146 5.21 14.13 -2.61
N VAL A 147 4.60 13.63 -1.53
CA VAL A 147 3.39 14.21 -0.96
C VAL A 147 3.53 14.35 0.56
N PRO A 148 3.02 15.43 1.18
CA PRO A 148 2.96 15.54 2.65
C PRO A 148 2.23 14.35 3.29
N ALA A 149 2.73 13.85 4.43
CA ALA A 149 2.01 12.86 5.25
C ALA A 149 0.88 13.52 6.06
N THR A 150 0.01 14.25 5.38
CA THR A 150 -1.12 15.02 5.94
C THR A 150 -2.36 14.84 5.06
N PRO A 151 -3.57 15.16 5.55
CA PRO A 151 -4.79 15.08 4.73
C PRO A 151 -4.68 15.78 3.37
N ALA A 152 -4.07 16.98 3.33
CA ALA A 152 -3.86 17.71 2.08
C ALA A 152 -2.95 16.97 1.09
N GLY A 153 -1.90 16.29 1.58
CA GLY A 153 -1.01 15.51 0.71
C GLY A 153 -1.67 14.23 0.20
N ILE A 154 -2.46 13.55 1.04
CA ILE A 154 -3.22 12.36 0.64
C ILE A 154 -4.31 12.70 -0.38
N SER A 155 -4.92 13.89 -0.26
CA SER A 155 -5.87 14.40 -1.25
C SER A 155 -5.26 14.49 -2.66
N GLN A 156 -3.96 14.76 -2.80
CA GLN A 156 -3.28 14.75 -4.10
C GLN A 156 -3.26 13.35 -4.73
N ILE A 157 -2.92 12.32 -3.94
CA ILE A 157 -2.94 10.91 -4.39
C ILE A 157 -4.34 10.57 -4.95
N CYS A 158 -5.37 11.00 -4.23
CA CYS A 158 -6.77 10.74 -4.58
C CYS A 158 -7.18 11.44 -5.89
N MET A 159 -6.75 12.68 -6.10
CA MET A 159 -6.99 13.42 -7.35
C MET A 159 -6.30 12.74 -8.54
N ASP A 160 -5.04 12.35 -8.37
CA ASP A 160 -4.25 11.67 -9.41
C ASP A 160 -4.86 10.32 -9.81
N HIS A 161 -5.40 9.58 -8.82
CA HIS A 161 -6.16 8.35 -9.07
C HIS A 161 -7.40 8.62 -9.92
N ARG A 162 -8.26 9.58 -9.52
CA ARG A 162 -9.48 9.92 -10.26
C ARG A 162 -9.19 10.34 -11.70
N TYR A 163 -8.14 11.14 -11.92
CA TYR A 163 -7.72 11.53 -13.26
C TYR A 163 -7.25 10.33 -14.10
N THR A 164 -6.52 9.41 -13.48
CA THR A 164 -6.05 8.18 -14.16
C THR A 164 -7.23 7.26 -14.50
N ALA A 165 -8.21 7.11 -13.60
CA ALA A 165 -9.40 6.32 -13.86
C ALA A 165 -10.22 6.89 -15.03
N GLN A 166 -10.35 8.21 -15.12
CA GLN A 166 -11.01 8.89 -16.25
C GLN A 166 -10.27 8.65 -17.58
N SER A 167 -8.94 8.77 -17.59
CA SER A 167 -8.16 8.56 -18.81
C SER A 167 -8.12 7.09 -19.26
N MET A 168 -8.10 6.14 -18.33
CA MET A 168 -8.20 4.71 -18.63
C MET A 168 -9.61 4.29 -19.08
N GLY A 169 -10.66 4.89 -18.53
CA GLY A 169 -12.04 4.66 -18.99
C GLY A 169 -12.26 5.02 -20.46
N GLY A 170 -11.53 6.01 -20.99
CA GLY A 170 -11.51 6.33 -22.42
C GLY A 170 -10.79 5.31 -23.30
N TYR A 171 -9.82 4.57 -22.75
CA TYR A 171 -9.10 3.51 -23.47
C TYR A 171 -9.87 2.19 -23.53
N ILE A 172 -10.70 1.89 -22.53
CA ILE A 172 -11.51 0.65 -22.49
C ILE A 172 -12.76 0.77 -23.37
N ALA A 173 -13.27 1.99 -23.60
CA ALA A 173 -14.41 2.24 -24.49
C ALA A 173 -14.10 2.12 -26.00
N GLN A 174 -12.84 1.83 -26.37
CA GLN A 174 -12.38 1.70 -27.76
C GLN A 174 -11.87 0.28 -28.10
N ALA A 175 -12.04 -0.69 -27.21
CA ALA A 175 -11.63 -2.09 -27.41
C ALA A 175 -12.85 -3.02 -27.54
#